data_AF-U5Q9R8-F1
#
_entry.id   AF-U5Q9R8-F1
#
_cell.length_a   1.000
_cell.length_b   1.000
_cell.length_c   1.000
_cell.angle_alpha   90.00
_cell.angle_beta   90.00
_cell.angle_gamma   90.00
#
_symmetry.space_group_name_H-M   'P 1'
#
loop_
_entity.id
_entity.type
_entity.pdbx_description
1 polymer ?
#
loop_
_entity_poly.entity_id
_entity_poly.type
_entity_poly.pdbx_seq_one_letter_code
_entity_poly.pdbx_strand_id
1 'polypeptide(L)'
;MIVKDVIEKLNLEIFSAPEGVDRVVKGGYTSDLLSDVMGHAREGQIWITLQTHKNVMAVATLKDLAAIILVKGFKPEADTIEASLAEGIPILGSNLEAFELSGELFNILK
;
A
#
# COMPACT_ATOMS: atom_id res chain seq x y z
N MET A 1 -13.53 -7.05 -1.99
CA MET A 1 -12.75 -6.22 -2.92
C MET A 1 -11.32 -6.74 -2.91
N ILE A 2 -10.69 -6.83 -4.07
CA ILE A 2 -9.27 -7.18 -4.19
C ILE A 2 -8.46 -5.93 -4.56
N VAL A 3 -7.13 -6.02 -4.46
CA VAL A 3 -6.23 -4.90 -4.77
C VAL A 3 -6.43 -4.41 -6.22
N LYS A 4 -6.68 -5.32 -7.16
CA LYS A 4 -7.00 -4.99 -8.56
C LYS A 4 -8.19 -4.03 -8.69
N ASP A 5 -9.28 -4.27 -7.94
CA ASP A 5 -10.45 -3.39 -7.97
C ASP A 5 -10.10 -1.97 -7.49
N VAL A 6 -9.21 -1.86 -6.51
CA VAL A 6 -8.75 -0.57 -5.95
C VAL A 6 -7.87 0.17 -6.95
N ILE A 7 -6.96 -0.53 -7.62
CA ILE A 7 -6.11 0.03 -8.68
C ILE A 7 -6.97 0.63 -9.79
N GLU A 8 -7.97 -0.10 -10.27
CA GLU A 8 -8.85 0.35 -11.35
C GLU A 8 -9.71 1.55 -10.94
N LYS A 9 -10.29 1.53 -9.72
CA LYS A 9 -11.17 2.59 -9.24
C LYS A 9 -10.44 3.90 -8.92
N LEU A 10 -9.20 3.81 -8.44
CA LEU A 10 -8.40 4.97 -8.00
C LEU A 10 -7.31 5.34 -9.02
N ASN A 11 -7.26 4.66 -10.18
CA ASN A 11 -6.28 4.87 -11.23
C ASN A 11 -4.83 4.88 -10.71
N LEU A 12 -4.46 3.84 -9.96
CA LEU A 12 -3.14 3.73 -9.31
C LEU A 12 -2.07 3.20 -10.26
N GLU A 13 -0.85 3.70 -10.14
CA GLU A 13 0.33 3.14 -10.80
C GLU A 13 0.80 1.89 -10.05
N ILE A 14 1.23 0.84 -10.76
CA ILE A 14 1.82 -0.36 -10.16
C ILE A 14 3.34 -0.26 -10.30
N PHE A 15 4.06 -0.21 -9.18
CA PHE A 15 5.52 -0.18 -9.19
C PHE A 15 6.15 -1.58 -9.11
N SER A 16 5.52 -2.52 -8.40
CA SER A 16 6.08 -3.85 -8.14
C SER A 16 5.02 -4.88 -7.75
N ALA A 17 5.42 -6.16 -7.80
CA ALA A 17 4.61 -7.34 -7.48
C ALA A 17 3.19 -7.35 -8.09
N PRO A 18 3.04 -7.20 -9.42
CA PRO A 18 1.74 -7.24 -10.09
C PRO A 18 0.98 -8.56 -9.89
N GLU A 19 1.66 -9.65 -9.54
CA GLU A 19 1.05 -10.92 -9.16
C GLU A 19 0.26 -10.85 -7.84
N GLY A 20 0.55 -9.87 -6.98
CA GLY A 20 -0.14 -9.66 -5.71
C GLY A 20 -1.47 -8.90 -5.81
N VAL A 21 -1.94 -8.55 -7.01
CA VAL A 21 -3.16 -7.74 -7.19
C VAL A 21 -4.46 -8.49 -6.83
N ASP A 22 -4.41 -9.81 -6.70
CA ASP A 22 -5.55 -10.63 -6.28
C ASP A 22 -5.71 -10.73 -4.74
N ARG A 23 -4.83 -10.08 -3.97
CA ARG A 23 -4.91 -10.03 -2.50
C ARG A 23 -6.21 -9.36 -2.06
N VAL A 24 -6.83 -9.90 -1.00
CA VAL A 24 -8.10 -9.41 -0.44
C VAL A 24 -7.87 -8.14 0.37
N VAL A 25 -8.68 -7.11 0.11
CA VAL A 25 -8.66 -5.83 0.84
C VAL A 25 -9.73 -5.85 1.93
N LYS A 26 -9.31 -5.71 3.19
CA LYS A 26 -10.15 -5.71 4.39
C LYS A 26 -10.31 -4.32 5.02
N GLY A 27 -9.58 -3.31 4.54
CA GLY A 27 -9.64 -1.94 5.05
C GLY A 27 -8.46 -1.09 4.57
N GLY A 28 -8.33 0.11 5.13
CA GLY A 28 -7.19 1.00 4.93
C GLY A 28 -6.54 1.41 6.25
N TYR A 29 -5.25 1.71 6.22
CA TYR A 29 -4.49 2.32 7.31
C TYR A 29 -3.59 3.41 6.75
N THR A 30 -3.57 4.59 7.36
CA THR A 30 -2.78 5.73 6.86
C THR A 30 -1.92 6.27 7.99
N SER A 31 -0.59 6.20 7.82
CA SER A 31 0.38 6.70 8.79
C SER A 31 1.79 6.61 8.19
N ASP A 32 2.65 7.57 8.51
CA ASP A 32 4.06 7.55 8.10
C ASP A 32 5.00 7.09 9.22
N LEU A 33 4.45 6.89 10.42
CA LEU A 33 5.20 6.44 11.58
C LEU A 33 5.21 4.92 11.61
N LEU A 34 6.35 4.31 11.26
CA LEU A 34 6.49 2.85 11.16
C LEU A 34 6.05 2.10 12.43
N SER A 35 6.37 2.64 13.61
CA SER A 35 5.98 2.04 14.89
C SER A 35 4.47 2.04 15.12
N ASP A 36 3.78 3.05 14.62
CA ASP A 36 2.33 3.15 14.68
C ASP A 36 1.66 2.12 13.77
N VAL A 37 2.14 1.99 12.52
CA VAL A 37 1.65 0.98 11.57
C VAL A 37 1.90 -0.43 12.09
N MET A 38 3.09 -0.69 12.61
CA MET A 38 3.46 -1.97 13.21
C MET A 38 2.55 -2.30 14.41
N GLY A 39 2.23 -1.32 15.25
CA GLY A 39 1.36 -1.51 16.42
C GLY A 39 -0.11 -1.71 16.07
N HIS A 40 -0.63 -1.02 15.05
CA HIS A 40 -2.08 -0.83 14.90
C HIS A 40 -2.68 -1.27 13.56
N ALA A 41 -1.90 -1.37 12.48
CA ALA A 41 -2.41 -1.90 11.22
C ALA A 41 -2.87 -3.36 11.38
N ARG A 42 -3.75 -3.81 10.51
CA ARG A 42 -4.36 -5.14 10.55
C ARG A 42 -4.15 -5.85 9.21
N GLU A 43 -4.13 -7.18 9.30
CA GLU A 43 -4.05 -8.08 8.16
C GLU A 43 -5.05 -7.67 7.05
N GLY A 44 -4.58 -7.69 5.81
CA GLY A 44 -5.37 -7.36 4.63
C GLY A 44 -5.74 -5.88 4.48
N GLN A 45 -5.24 -4.97 5.32
CA GLN A 45 -5.38 -3.54 5.07
C GLN A 45 -4.43 -3.06 3.97
N ILE A 46 -4.84 -2.04 3.24
CA ILE A 46 -3.96 -1.25 2.38
C ILE A 46 -3.33 -0.15 3.24
N TRP A 47 -2.01 0.00 3.13
CA TRP A 47 -1.30 1.05 3.86
C TRP A 47 -0.92 2.22 2.95
N ILE A 48 -1.39 3.42 3.31
CA ILE A 48 -1.06 4.68 2.65
C ILE A 48 0.08 5.36 3.41
N THR A 49 1.17 5.70 2.71
CA THR A 49 2.35 6.37 3.30
C THR A 49 3.16 7.14 2.27
N LEU A 50 4.02 8.07 2.73
CA LEU A 50 5.07 8.72 1.93
C LEU A 50 6.43 8.02 2.00
N GLN A 51 6.57 6.96 2.80
CA GLN A 51 7.84 6.27 3.03
C GLN A 51 8.22 5.41 1.80
N THR A 52 9.43 5.58 1.26
CA THR A 52 9.88 4.92 0.01
C THR A 52 10.88 3.78 0.20
N HIS A 53 11.42 3.67 1.41
CA HIS A 53 12.57 2.84 1.73
C HIS A 53 12.17 1.44 2.22
N LYS A 54 13.13 0.50 2.22
CA LYS A 54 12.89 -0.93 2.47
C LYS A 54 12.16 -1.30 3.78
N ASN A 55 12.19 -0.46 4.81
CA ASN A 55 11.53 -0.79 6.08
C ASN A 55 10.01 -0.83 5.95
N VAL A 56 9.46 -0.13 4.95
CA VAL A 56 8.04 -0.19 4.59
C VAL A 56 7.65 -1.62 4.24
N MET A 57 8.47 -2.30 3.45
CA MET A 57 8.24 -3.70 3.10
C MET A 57 8.32 -4.62 4.32
N ALA A 58 9.31 -4.42 5.20
CA ALA A 58 9.44 -5.21 6.42
C ALA A 58 8.18 -5.12 7.31
N VAL A 59 7.61 -3.92 7.46
CA VAL A 59 6.37 -3.72 8.22
C VAL A 59 5.17 -4.30 7.49
N ALA A 60 5.08 -4.13 6.17
CA ALA A 60 3.97 -4.64 5.38
C ALA A 60 3.88 -6.17 5.41
N THR A 61 5.02 -6.86 5.31
CA THR A 61 5.12 -8.31 5.49
C THR A 61 4.73 -8.72 6.91
N LEU A 62 5.29 -8.07 7.94
CA LEU A 62 5.00 -8.39 9.34
C LEU A 62 3.51 -8.28 9.68
N LYS A 63 2.80 -7.34 9.05
CA LYS A 63 1.38 -7.08 9.28
C LYS A 63 0.47 -7.78 8.27
N ASP A 64 1.03 -8.55 7.34
CA ASP A 64 0.33 -9.21 6.22
C ASP A 64 -0.64 -8.26 5.51
N LEU A 65 -0.10 -7.11 5.07
CA LEU A 65 -0.88 -6.07 4.40
C LEU A 65 -1.23 -6.47 2.97
N ALA A 66 -2.36 -5.96 2.47
CA ALA A 66 -2.82 -6.25 1.12
C ALA A 66 -1.94 -5.55 0.06
N ALA A 67 -1.59 -4.29 0.30
CA ALA A 67 -0.77 -3.46 -0.57
C ALA A 67 -0.23 -2.24 0.18
N ILE A 68 0.78 -1.58 -0.40
CA ILE A 68 1.23 -0.24 -0.01
C ILE A 68 0.85 0.74 -1.12
N ILE A 69 0.35 1.93 -0.79
CA ILE A 69 0.19 3.04 -1.76
C ILE A 69 1.05 4.22 -1.34
N LEU A 70 1.94 4.63 -2.23
CA LEU A 70 2.76 5.83 -2.11
C LEU A 70 2.00 7.05 -2.63
N VAL A 71 2.00 8.12 -1.84
CA VAL A 71 1.29 9.38 -2.15
C VAL A 71 2.20 10.39 -2.84
N LYS A 72 1.62 11.48 -3.36
CA LYS A 72 2.33 12.67 -3.86
C LYS A 72 3.32 12.39 -5.00
N GLY A 73 3.14 11.29 -5.73
CA GLY A 73 4.03 10.87 -6.80
C GLY A 73 5.38 10.32 -6.31
N PHE A 74 5.50 9.97 -5.02
CA PHE A 74 6.68 9.26 -4.52
C PHE A 74 6.79 7.87 -5.17
N LYS A 75 8.03 7.42 -5.35
CA LYS A 75 8.37 6.14 -5.97
C LYS A 75 9.21 5.31 -5.01
N PRO A 76 9.04 3.98 -4.96
CA PRO A 76 9.83 3.14 -4.08
C PRO A 76 11.30 3.13 -4.54
N GLU A 77 12.20 2.97 -3.56
CA GLU A 77 13.61 2.70 -3.83
C GLU A 77 13.80 1.30 -4.44
N ALA A 78 14.93 1.09 -5.11
CA ALA A 78 15.18 -0.16 -5.84
C ALA A 78 15.18 -1.39 -4.91
N ASP A 79 15.74 -1.26 -3.71
CA ASP A 79 15.74 -2.33 -2.70
C ASP A 79 14.33 -2.60 -2.15
N THR A 80 13.48 -1.58 -2.06
CA THR A 80 12.05 -1.71 -1.73
C THR A 80 11.28 -2.48 -2.81
N ILE A 81 11.58 -2.23 -4.09
CA ILE A 81 11.00 -2.98 -5.22
C ILE A 81 11.40 -4.46 -5.16
N GLU A 82 12.68 -4.74 -4.95
CA GLU A 82 13.20 -6.12 -4.84
C GLU A 82 12.53 -6.87 -3.68
N ALA A 83 12.41 -6.23 -2.51
CA ALA A 83 11.71 -6.80 -1.36
C ALA A 83 10.22 -7.04 -1.65
N SER A 84 9.54 -6.11 -2.34
CA SER A 84 8.14 -6.27 -2.75
C SER A 84 7.92 -7.48 -3.65
N LEU A 85 8.79 -7.68 -4.65
CA LEU A 85 8.72 -8.83 -5.56
C LEU A 85 8.96 -10.15 -4.82
N ALA A 86 9.87 -10.18 -3.84
CA ALA A 86 10.14 -11.38 -3.05
C ALA A 86 8.96 -11.76 -2.14
N GLU A 87 8.29 -10.76 -1.57
CA GLU A 87 7.20 -10.95 -0.59
C GLU A 87 5.80 -11.04 -1.25
N GLY A 88 5.69 -10.67 -2.53
CA GLY A 88 4.42 -10.68 -3.27
C GLY A 88 3.39 -9.66 -2.77
N ILE A 89 3.84 -8.58 -2.11
CA ILE A 89 2.98 -7.47 -1.67
C ILE A 89 3.19 -6.30 -2.64
N PRO A 90 2.16 -5.86 -3.38
CA PRO A 90 2.30 -4.81 -4.37
C PRO A 90 2.55 -3.44 -3.74
N ILE A 91 3.43 -2.67 -4.39
CA ILE A 91 3.60 -1.24 -4.13
C ILE A 91 2.96 -0.47 -5.27
N LEU A 92 2.08 0.45 -4.90
CA LEU A 92 1.26 1.26 -5.80
C LEU A 92 1.60 2.75 -5.63
N GLY A 93 1.23 3.57 -6.61
CA GLY A 93 1.48 5.01 -6.61
C GLY A 93 0.24 5.84 -6.93
N SER A 94 0.13 6.99 -6.25
CA SER A 94 -0.84 8.05 -6.55
C SER A 94 -0.17 9.43 -6.46
N ASN A 95 -0.67 10.38 -7.25
CA ASN A 95 -0.29 11.79 -7.16
C ASN A 95 -1.06 12.56 -6.07
N LEU A 96 -2.09 11.96 -5.49
CA LEU A 96 -2.91 12.56 -4.44
C LEU A 96 -2.15 12.69 -3.11
N GLU A 97 -2.58 13.62 -2.26
CA GLU A 97 -2.14 13.70 -0.87
C GLU A 97 -2.78 12.58 -0.02
N ALA A 98 -2.16 12.25 1.11
CA ALA A 98 -2.62 11.15 1.96
C ALA A 98 -4.07 11.29 2.43
N PHE A 99 -4.52 12.51 2.73
CA PHE A 99 -5.91 12.76 3.14
C PHE A 99 -6.91 12.46 2.02
N GLU A 100 -6.64 12.94 0.81
CA GLU A 100 -7.49 12.76 -0.37
C GLU A 100 -7.60 11.27 -0.72
N LEU A 101 -6.45 10.61 -0.85
CA LEU A 101 -6.40 9.18 -1.16
C LEU A 101 -7.07 8.33 -0.08
N SER A 102 -6.90 8.69 1.20
CA SER A 102 -7.59 7.99 2.30
C SER A 102 -9.11 8.16 2.20
N GLY A 103 -9.59 9.35 1.85
CA GLY A 103 -11.02 9.61 1.66
C GLY A 103 -11.60 8.83 0.48
N GLU A 104 -10.89 8.80 -0.65
CA GLU A 104 -11.31 8.03 -1.82
C GLU A 104 -11.31 6.52 -1.54
N LEU A 105 -10.24 6.00 -0.92
CA LEU A 105 -10.15 4.60 -0.51
C LEU A 105 -11.28 4.23 0.45
N PHE A 106 -11.54 5.06 1.47
CA PHE A 106 -12.65 4.83 2.40
C PHE A 106 -14.00 4.78 1.70
N ASN A 107 -14.24 5.68 0.74
CA ASN A 107 -15.50 5.73 -0.01
C ASN A 107 -15.72 4.47 -0.86
N ILE A 108 -14.68 3.91 -1.48
CA ILE A 108 -14.83 2.70 -2.30
C ILE A 108 -14.93 1.42 -1.47
N LEU A 109 -14.41 1.40 -0.24
CA LEU A 109 -14.46 0.24 0.67
C LEU A 109 -15.74 0.16 1.50
N LYS A 110 -16.55 1.22 1.49
CA LYS A 110 -17.84 1.30 2.19
C LYS A 110 -18.93 0.48 1.51
#